data_AF-A0A355D5T4-F1
#
_entry.id   AF-A0A355D5T4-F1
#
_cell.length_a   1.000
_cell.length_b   1.000
_cell.length_c   1.000
_cell.angle_alpha   90.00
_cell.angle_beta   90.00
_cell.angle_gamma   90.00
#
_symmetry.space_group_name_H-M   'P 1'
#
loop_
_entity.id
_entity.type
_entity.pdbx_description
1 polymer ?
#
loop_
_entity_poly.entity_id
_entity_poly.type
_entity_poly.pdbx_seq_one_letter_code
_entity_poly.pdbx_strand_id
1 'polypeptide(L)'
;MIKSKKEKIPVLEYIGKMIMYRPWYYLLNCFLWITIHMFPLIPGLITKRFFEVLEKSGGLNSEILSLMALILVVALTRSIIIAIGGRVDANHRFSMSGLLRRNLLECIINNPLIENKTSLGESMNCFRDDIEEIETVISFTLDIIGDGLFALGALIILLTINVKVTLFIFAHLVIVILLSQKAMKYISKYRTTAREATGDVSGAIGEIFTGIQAIKISGSEKYIINNLNNLNEKRMKYMVRDKIFVNIMDAIYE
;
A
#
# COMPACT_ATOMS: atom_id res chain seq x y z
N MET A 1 14.58 27.88 -30.46
CA MET A 1 14.05 27.74 -29.08
C MET A 1 12.86 26.79 -29.09
N ILE A 2 13.12 25.48 -29.19
CA ILE A 2 12.07 24.45 -29.27
C ILE A 2 11.76 24.03 -27.83
N LYS A 3 10.68 24.56 -27.26
CA LYS A 3 10.04 23.94 -26.09
C LYS A 3 9.50 22.58 -26.56
N SER A 4 10.35 21.55 -26.53
CA SER A 4 9.90 20.16 -26.63
C SER A 4 8.91 19.97 -25.48
N LYS A 5 7.64 19.81 -25.86
CA LYS A 5 6.54 19.48 -24.96
C LYS A 5 6.91 18.11 -24.40
N LYS A 6 7.52 18.04 -23.21
CA LYS A 6 7.83 16.77 -22.55
C LYS A 6 6.50 16.02 -22.40
N GLU A 7 6.27 15.05 -23.29
CA GLU A 7 5.13 14.15 -23.17
C GLU A 7 5.30 13.42 -21.84
N LYS A 8 4.31 13.63 -20.95
CA LYS A 8 4.27 12.88 -19.70
C LYS A 8 4.01 11.43 -20.07
N ILE A 9 5.03 10.59 -19.95
CA ILE A 9 4.89 9.15 -20.13
C ILE A 9 3.86 8.66 -19.10
N PRO A 10 2.77 7.99 -19.50
CA PRO A 10 1.83 7.42 -18.57
C PRO A 10 2.52 6.40 -17.67
N VAL A 11 2.18 6.40 -16.37
CA VAL A 11 2.85 5.59 -15.33
C VAL A 11 2.92 4.11 -15.72
N LEU A 12 1.86 3.57 -16.33
CA LEU A 12 1.80 2.19 -16.80
C LEU A 12 2.83 1.88 -17.90
N GLU A 13 3.06 2.80 -18.82
CA GLU A 13 4.07 2.62 -19.88
C GLU A 13 5.48 2.66 -19.28
N TYR A 14 5.70 3.53 -18.30
CA TYR A 14 6.98 3.58 -17.58
C TYR A 14 7.26 2.29 -16.80
N ILE A 15 6.27 1.78 -16.08
CA ILE A 15 6.34 0.47 -15.40
C ILE A 15 6.61 -0.65 -16.41
N GLY A 16 5.93 -0.65 -17.56
CA GLY A 16 6.15 -1.61 -18.63
C GLY A 16 7.60 -1.59 -19.15
N LYS A 17 8.15 -0.41 -19.42
CA LYS A 17 9.55 -0.24 -19.85
C LYS A 17 10.54 -0.74 -18.80
N MET A 18 10.25 -0.48 -17.53
CA MET A 18 11.04 -0.96 -16.40
C MET A 18 11.04 -2.50 -16.33
N ILE A 19 9.87 -3.14 -16.44
CA ILE A 19 9.75 -4.60 -16.49
C ILE A 19 10.52 -5.19 -17.69
N MET A 20 10.44 -4.52 -18.85
CA MET A 20 11.11 -4.94 -20.08
C MET A 20 12.64 -4.77 -20.06
N TYR A 21 13.23 -4.09 -19.08
CA TYR A 21 14.69 -3.98 -18.97
C TYR A 21 15.35 -5.33 -18.66
N ARG A 22 14.73 -6.13 -17.79
CA ARG A 22 15.16 -7.50 -17.46
C ARG A 22 13.95 -8.43 -17.35
N PRO A 23 13.31 -8.75 -18.50
CA PRO A 23 12.04 -9.45 -18.49
C PRO A 23 12.17 -10.86 -17.91
N TRP A 24 13.31 -11.52 -18.06
CA TRP A 24 13.49 -12.89 -17.57
C TRP A 24 13.60 -12.95 -16.04
N TYR A 25 14.21 -11.94 -15.43
CA TYR A 25 14.20 -11.81 -13.97
C TYR A 25 12.79 -11.53 -13.47
N TYR A 26 12.04 -10.66 -14.15
CA TYR A 26 10.66 -10.38 -13.78
C TYR A 26 9.76 -11.63 -13.94
N LEU A 27 9.87 -12.38 -15.04
CA LEU A 27 9.10 -13.61 -15.26
C LEU A 27 9.44 -14.70 -14.25
N LEU A 28 10.74 -14.89 -13.95
CA LEU A 28 11.17 -15.84 -12.92
C LEU A 28 10.64 -15.42 -11.54
N ASN A 29 10.72 -14.12 -11.22
CA ASN A 29 10.22 -13.58 -9.97
C ASN A 29 8.70 -13.77 -9.86
N CYS A 30 7.97 -13.46 -10.93
CA CYS A 30 6.53 -13.66 -11.03
C CYS A 30 6.15 -15.13 -10.81
N PHE A 31 6.82 -16.06 -11.48
CA PHE A 31 6.57 -17.49 -11.30
C PHE A 31 6.82 -17.96 -9.86
N LEU A 32 7.94 -17.54 -9.25
CA LEU A 32 8.28 -17.88 -7.87
C LEU A 32 7.26 -17.30 -6.89
N TRP A 33 6.91 -16.02 -7.03
CA TRP A 33 5.92 -15.37 -6.15
C TRP A 33 4.52 -15.95 -6.30
N ILE A 34 4.06 -16.23 -7.53
CA ILE A 34 2.78 -16.93 -7.74
C ILE A 34 2.81 -18.29 -7.03
N THR A 35 3.90 -19.04 -7.17
CA THR A 35 4.06 -20.34 -6.51
C THR A 35 4.04 -20.19 -4.98
N ILE A 36 4.71 -19.17 -4.43
CA ILE A 36 4.74 -18.88 -2.99
C ILE A 36 3.34 -18.53 -2.46
N HIS A 37 2.58 -17.70 -3.19
CA HIS A 37 1.21 -17.29 -2.83
C HIS A 37 0.21 -18.45 -2.96
N MET A 38 0.38 -19.35 -3.94
CA MET A 38 -0.41 -20.57 -4.08
C MET A 38 -0.15 -21.60 -2.98
N PHE A 39 1.07 -21.62 -2.46
CA PHE A 39 1.58 -22.68 -1.59
C PHE A 39 0.70 -22.97 -0.36
N PRO A 40 0.09 -21.98 0.33
CA PRO A 40 -0.79 -22.21 1.47
C PRO A 40 -2.05 -23.05 1.17
N LEU A 41 -2.44 -23.22 -0.10
CA LEU A 41 -3.56 -24.12 -0.46
C LEU A 41 -3.25 -25.59 -0.14
N ILE A 42 -1.99 -26.01 -0.28
CA ILE A 42 -1.54 -27.39 -0.03
C ILE A 42 -1.76 -27.80 1.44
N PRO A 43 -1.21 -27.10 2.46
CA PRO A 43 -1.46 -27.45 3.85
C PRO A 43 -2.94 -27.32 4.24
N GLY A 44 -3.71 -26.42 3.61
CA GLY A 44 -5.16 -26.36 3.79
C GLY A 44 -5.87 -27.66 3.39
N LEU A 45 -5.52 -28.23 2.23
CA LEU A 45 -6.06 -29.51 1.76
C LEU A 45 -5.57 -30.70 2.61
N ILE A 46 -4.30 -30.69 3.04
CA ILE A 46 -3.77 -31.73 3.93
C ILE A 46 -4.50 -31.69 5.28
N THR A 47 -4.75 -30.50 5.82
CA THR A 47 -5.50 -30.31 7.07
C THR A 47 -6.94 -30.80 6.93
N LYS A 48 -7.60 -30.53 5.79
CA LYS A 48 -8.93 -31.09 5.49
C LYS A 48 -8.89 -32.62 5.55
N ARG A 49 -7.95 -33.24 4.85
CA ARG A 49 -7.81 -34.71 4.82
C ARG A 49 -7.51 -35.29 6.20
N PHE A 50 -6.67 -34.61 6.99
CA PHE A 50 -6.36 -35.00 8.36
C PHE A 50 -7.64 -35.12 9.20
N PHE A 51 -8.52 -34.11 9.16
CA PHE A 51 -9.77 -34.15 9.92
C PHE A 51 -10.73 -35.22 9.42
N GLU A 52 -10.85 -35.43 8.10
CA GLU A 52 -11.68 -36.50 7.52
C GLU A 52 -11.24 -37.91 7.98
N VAL A 53 -9.92 -38.14 8.08
CA VAL A 53 -9.37 -39.44 8.51
C VAL A 53 -9.53 -39.62 10.01
N LEU A 54 -9.29 -38.55 10.79
CA LEU A 54 -9.45 -38.57 12.24
C LEU A 54 -10.88 -38.89 12.66
N GLU A 55 -11.87 -38.27 12.01
CA GLU A 55 -13.29 -38.50 12.28
C GLU A 55 -13.70 -39.96 11.99
N LYS A 56 -13.17 -40.57 10.92
CA LYS A 56 -13.48 -41.95 10.55
C LYS A 56 -12.76 -43.00 11.40
N SER A 57 -11.51 -42.73 11.78
CA SER A 57 -10.63 -43.74 12.39
C SER A 57 -10.72 -43.77 13.91
N GLY A 58 -11.19 -42.69 14.54
CA GLY A 58 -11.34 -42.59 16.01
C GLY A 58 -10.02 -42.55 16.78
N GLY A 59 -8.86 -42.50 16.10
CA GLY A 59 -7.54 -42.52 16.74
C GLY A 59 -6.37 -42.38 15.76
N LEU A 60 -5.15 -42.38 16.30
CA LEU A 60 -3.90 -42.30 15.54
C LEU A 60 -3.72 -43.54 14.66
N ASN A 61 -3.54 -43.32 13.36
CA ASN A 61 -3.20 -44.37 12.38
C ASN A 61 -1.98 -43.95 11.54
N SER A 62 -1.49 -44.86 10.70
CA SER A 62 -0.34 -44.60 9.82
C SER A 62 -0.61 -43.47 8.82
N GLU A 63 -1.86 -43.31 8.35
CA GLU A 63 -2.23 -42.24 7.42
C GLU A 63 -2.10 -40.85 8.09
N ILE A 64 -2.59 -40.68 9.31
CA ILE A 64 -2.47 -39.43 10.08
C ILE A 64 -1.00 -39.06 10.29
N LEU A 65 -0.15 -40.02 10.69
CA LEU A 65 1.28 -39.79 10.84
C LEU A 65 1.94 -39.37 9.52
N SER A 66 1.52 -39.97 8.40
CA SER A 66 2.01 -39.58 7.07
C SER A 66 1.59 -38.17 6.66
N LEU A 67 0.36 -37.75 6.99
CA LEU A 67 -0.13 -36.38 6.73
C LEU A 67 0.60 -35.34 7.58
N MET A 68 0.90 -35.66 8.84
CA MET A 68 1.72 -34.81 9.71
C MET A 68 3.15 -34.65 9.19
N ALA A 69 3.78 -35.74 8.77
CA ALA A 69 5.10 -35.70 8.14
C ALA A 69 5.07 -34.90 6.83
N LEU A 70 4.01 -35.06 6.02
CA LEU A 70 3.83 -34.31 4.78
C LEU A 70 3.72 -32.80 5.03
N ILE A 71 3.02 -32.35 6.08
CA ILE A 71 2.95 -30.93 6.46
C ILE A 71 4.36 -30.38 6.74
N LEU A 72 5.21 -31.12 7.45
CA LEU A 72 6.58 -30.69 7.73
C LEU A 72 7.41 -30.57 6.45
N VAL A 73 7.31 -31.54 5.55
CA VAL A 73 7.99 -31.49 4.24
C VAL A 73 7.51 -30.28 3.44
N VAL A 74 6.20 -30.07 3.35
CA VAL A 74 5.58 -28.93 2.67
C VAL A 74 6.08 -27.61 3.27
N ALA A 75 6.13 -27.49 4.60
CA ALA A 75 6.64 -26.29 5.27
C ALA A 75 8.13 -26.01 4.95
N LEU A 76 8.98 -27.05 4.96
CA LEU A 76 10.39 -26.93 4.60
C LEU A 76 10.57 -26.53 3.13
N THR A 77 9.84 -27.18 2.22
CA THR A 77 9.83 -26.84 0.79
C THR A 77 9.42 -25.38 0.59
N ARG A 78 8.37 -24.90 1.27
CA ARG A 78 7.95 -23.50 1.20
C ARG A 78 9.06 -22.55 1.62
N SER A 79 9.71 -22.83 2.75
CA SER A 79 10.80 -21.99 3.28
C SER A 79 11.97 -21.88 2.30
N ILE A 80 12.31 -22.99 1.62
CA ILE A 80 13.35 -22.98 0.58
C ILE A 80 12.92 -22.13 -0.61
N ILE A 81 11.68 -22.29 -1.09
CA ILE A 81 11.15 -21.50 -2.23
C ILE A 81 11.14 -20.01 -1.87
N ILE A 82 10.71 -19.63 -0.66
CA ILE A 82 10.73 -18.23 -0.19
C ILE A 82 12.17 -17.70 -0.15
N ALA A 83 13.12 -18.47 0.37
CA ALA A 83 14.52 -18.05 0.41
C ALA A 83 15.13 -17.86 -1.00
N ILE A 84 14.74 -18.69 -1.97
CA ILE A 84 15.15 -18.53 -3.37
C ILE A 84 14.45 -17.32 -4.00
N GLY A 85 13.13 -17.21 -3.81
CA GLY A 85 12.29 -16.11 -4.29
C GLY A 85 12.81 -14.75 -3.80
N GLY A 86 13.08 -14.61 -2.51
CA GLY A 86 13.63 -13.38 -1.93
C GLY A 86 15.00 -13.00 -2.51
N ARG A 87 15.86 -13.97 -2.86
CA ARG A 87 17.12 -13.68 -3.55
C ARG A 87 16.91 -13.22 -4.98
N VAL A 88 15.98 -13.83 -5.72
CA VAL A 88 15.65 -13.42 -7.09
C VAL A 88 15.02 -12.03 -7.09
N ASP A 89 14.09 -11.78 -6.17
CA ASP A 89 13.41 -10.50 -6.00
C ASP A 89 14.40 -9.39 -5.66
N ALA A 90 15.27 -9.59 -4.66
CA ALA A 90 16.31 -8.64 -4.32
C ALA A 90 17.21 -8.31 -5.52
N ASN A 91 17.67 -9.32 -6.27
CA ASN A 91 18.49 -9.08 -7.45
C ASN A 91 17.75 -8.30 -8.56
N HIS A 92 16.46 -8.57 -8.74
CA HIS A 92 15.63 -7.83 -9.69
C HIS A 92 15.49 -6.37 -9.25
N ARG A 93 15.12 -6.14 -7.98
CA ARG A 93 14.99 -4.84 -7.32
C ARG A 93 16.27 -4.00 -7.44
N PHE A 94 17.42 -4.55 -7.04
CA PHE A 94 18.72 -3.88 -7.17
C PHE A 94 19.10 -3.59 -8.63
N SER A 95 18.75 -4.47 -9.58
CA SER A 95 19.00 -4.22 -11.00
C SER A 95 18.20 -3.03 -11.53
N MET A 96 16.94 -2.89 -11.11
CA MET A 96 16.08 -1.78 -11.49
C MET A 96 16.54 -0.47 -10.87
N SER A 97 16.81 -0.50 -9.58
CA SER A 97 17.31 0.65 -8.83
C SER A 97 18.68 1.13 -9.34
N GLY A 98 19.57 0.21 -9.71
CA GLY A 98 20.84 0.53 -10.35
C GLY A 98 20.69 1.21 -11.71
N LEU A 99 19.74 0.77 -12.54
CA LEU A 99 19.44 1.40 -13.82
C LEU A 99 18.96 2.85 -13.63
N LEU A 100 18.02 3.07 -12.71
CA LEU A 100 17.48 4.41 -12.46
C LEU A 100 18.54 5.36 -11.93
N ARG A 101 19.35 4.92 -10.96
CA ARG A 101 20.46 5.73 -10.42
C ARG A 101 21.48 6.07 -11.51
N ARG A 102 21.83 5.11 -12.38
CA ARG A 102 22.72 5.36 -13.51
C ARG A 102 22.15 6.40 -14.47
N ASN A 103 20.87 6.27 -14.84
CA ASN A 103 20.22 7.18 -15.79
C ASN A 103 20.06 8.60 -15.21
N LEU A 104 19.76 8.73 -13.92
CA LEU A 104 19.72 10.03 -13.23
C LEU A 104 21.11 10.68 -13.17
N LEU A 105 22.14 9.89 -12.85
CA LEU A 105 23.52 10.38 -12.82
C LEU A 105 23.98 10.86 -14.20
N GLU A 106 23.70 10.07 -15.24
CA GLU A 106 23.97 10.44 -16.63
C GLU A 106 23.23 11.72 -17.03
N CYS A 107 21.97 11.88 -16.59
CA CYS A 107 21.19 13.09 -16.85
C CYS A 107 21.82 14.34 -16.20
N ILE A 108 22.32 14.22 -14.97
CA ILE A 108 22.96 15.32 -14.25
C ILE A 108 24.30 15.70 -14.90
N ILE A 109 25.14 14.71 -15.21
CA ILE A 109 26.45 14.94 -15.84
C ILE A 109 26.29 15.60 -17.22
N ASN A 110 25.33 15.14 -18.03
CA ASN A 110 25.14 15.65 -19.39
C ASN A 110 24.34 16.95 -19.47
N ASN A 111 23.67 17.38 -18.39
CA ASN A 111 22.88 18.61 -18.36
C ASN A 111 23.14 19.43 -17.08
N PRO A 112 24.30 20.11 -16.98
CA PRO A 112 24.67 20.90 -15.80
C PRO A 112 23.68 22.05 -15.50
N LEU A 113 22.87 22.46 -16.47
CA LEU A 113 21.80 23.45 -16.27
C LEU A 113 20.64 22.96 -15.35
N ILE A 114 20.57 21.66 -15.03
CA ILE A 114 19.59 21.08 -14.11
C ILE A 114 19.95 21.36 -12.64
N GLU A 115 21.25 21.51 -12.34
CA GLU A 115 21.75 21.77 -10.99
C GLU A 115 21.18 23.08 -10.41
N ASN A 116 20.96 24.09 -11.26
CA ASN A 116 20.37 25.37 -10.86
C ASN A 116 18.84 25.33 -10.65
N LYS A 117 18.18 24.20 -10.95
CA LYS A 117 16.71 24.07 -10.87
C LYS A 117 16.22 23.24 -9.70
N THR A 118 17.11 22.50 -9.04
CA THR A 118 16.73 21.47 -8.07
C THR A 118 17.65 21.60 -6.86
N SER A 119 17.10 21.57 -5.66
CA SER A 119 17.96 21.63 -4.45
C SER A 119 18.76 20.33 -4.28
N LEU A 120 19.88 20.40 -3.55
CA LEU A 120 20.67 19.20 -3.22
C LEU A 120 19.82 18.15 -2.46
N GLY A 121 18.96 18.61 -1.54
CA GLY A 121 18.07 17.73 -0.78
C GLY A 121 17.01 17.05 -1.64
N GLU A 122 16.39 17.79 -2.56
CA GLU A 122 15.42 17.25 -3.52
C GLU A 122 16.06 16.24 -4.47
N SER A 123 17.29 16.53 -4.93
CA SER A 123 18.06 15.58 -5.74
C SER A 123 18.35 14.30 -4.95
N MET A 124 18.80 14.41 -3.70
CA MET A 124 19.06 13.24 -2.84
C MET A 124 17.81 12.39 -2.60
N ASN A 125 16.67 13.02 -2.34
CA ASN A 125 15.39 12.32 -2.19
C ASN A 125 15.02 11.57 -3.48
N CYS A 126 15.21 12.17 -4.65
CA CYS A 126 14.97 11.51 -5.93
C CYS A 126 15.89 10.28 -6.15
N PHE A 127 17.16 10.36 -5.74
CA PHE A 127 18.10 9.23 -5.85
C PHE A 127 17.82 8.06 -4.89
N ARG A 128 17.13 8.34 -3.78
CA ARG A 128 16.87 7.35 -2.74
C ARG A 128 15.41 6.93 -2.74
N ASP A 129 14.54 7.85 -2.34
CA ASP A 129 13.15 7.59 -1.99
C ASP A 129 12.30 7.35 -3.26
N ASP A 130 12.41 8.20 -4.29
CA ASP A 130 11.60 8.05 -5.51
C ASP A 130 11.94 6.74 -6.28
N ILE A 131 13.21 6.34 -6.27
CA ILE A 131 13.66 5.09 -6.91
C ILE A 131 13.14 3.86 -6.15
N GLU A 132 13.20 3.89 -4.82
CA GLU A 132 12.67 2.83 -3.96
C GLU A 132 11.14 2.69 -4.11
N GLU A 133 10.43 3.81 -4.27
CA GLU A 133 8.99 3.80 -4.49
C GLU A 133 8.63 3.14 -5.84
N ILE A 134 9.36 3.47 -6.91
CA ILE A 134 9.15 2.86 -8.23
C ILE A 134 9.40 1.34 -8.17
N GLU A 135 10.47 0.92 -7.50
CA GLU A 135 10.79 -0.49 -7.29
C GLU A 135 9.66 -1.21 -6.55
N THR A 136 9.16 -0.59 -5.48
CA THR A 136 8.08 -1.11 -4.65
C THR A 136 6.79 -1.30 -5.44
N VAL A 137 6.42 -0.33 -6.28
CA VAL A 137 5.24 -0.43 -7.15
C VAL A 137 5.35 -1.62 -8.11
N ILE A 138 6.52 -1.85 -8.71
CA ILE A 138 6.75 -2.99 -9.62
C ILE A 138 6.64 -4.31 -8.85
N SER A 139 7.27 -4.41 -7.68
CA SER A 139 7.20 -5.61 -6.85
C SER A 139 5.76 -5.92 -6.41
N PHE A 140 5.00 -4.89 -6.02
CA PHE A 140 3.60 -5.04 -5.62
C PHE A 140 2.70 -5.59 -6.73
N THR A 141 3.05 -5.37 -8.00
CA THR A 141 2.30 -5.99 -9.11
C THR A 141 2.35 -7.52 -9.07
N LEU A 142 3.46 -8.10 -8.60
CA LEU A 142 3.61 -9.55 -8.46
C LEU A 142 2.74 -10.10 -7.34
N ASP A 143 2.68 -9.37 -6.22
CA ASP A 143 1.86 -9.73 -5.06
C ASP A 143 0.38 -9.70 -5.42
N ILE A 144 -0.10 -8.64 -6.09
CA ILE A 144 -1.50 -8.55 -6.55
C ILE A 144 -1.89 -9.74 -7.44
N ILE A 145 -1.01 -10.16 -8.35
CA ILE A 145 -1.27 -11.31 -9.23
C ILE A 145 -1.30 -12.60 -8.41
N GLY A 146 -0.32 -12.80 -7.52
CA GLY A 146 -0.22 -13.97 -6.66
C GLY A 146 -1.42 -14.11 -5.72
N ASP A 147 -1.77 -13.06 -5.00
CA ASP A 147 -2.93 -12.98 -4.11
C ASP A 147 -4.25 -13.15 -4.86
N GLY A 148 -4.39 -12.55 -6.04
CA GLY A 148 -5.57 -12.68 -6.89
C GLY A 148 -5.80 -14.12 -7.34
N LEU A 149 -4.73 -14.79 -7.80
CA LEU A 149 -4.78 -16.21 -8.13
C LEU A 149 -5.09 -17.05 -6.89
N PHE A 150 -4.49 -16.74 -5.73
CA PHE A 150 -4.71 -17.46 -4.48
C PHE A 150 -6.15 -17.38 -4.02
N ALA A 151 -6.71 -16.18 -4.01
CA ALA A 151 -8.11 -15.95 -3.70
C ALA A 151 -9.04 -16.73 -4.64
N LEU A 152 -8.73 -16.75 -5.94
CA LEU A 152 -9.50 -17.51 -6.93
C LEU A 152 -9.42 -19.02 -6.69
N GLY A 153 -8.22 -19.55 -6.48
CA GLY A 153 -8.00 -20.97 -6.18
C GLY A 153 -8.67 -21.41 -4.88
N ALA A 154 -8.52 -20.62 -3.81
CA ALA A 154 -9.18 -20.84 -2.52
C ALA A 154 -10.70 -20.83 -2.65
N LEU A 155 -11.26 -19.86 -3.39
CA LEU A 155 -12.69 -19.76 -3.63
C LEU A 155 -13.25 -20.99 -4.35
N ILE A 156 -12.57 -21.46 -5.40
CA ILE A 156 -12.96 -22.68 -6.12
C ILE A 156 -12.97 -23.90 -5.19
N ILE A 157 -11.92 -24.06 -4.36
CA ILE A 157 -11.84 -25.14 -3.37
C ILE A 157 -13.00 -25.07 -2.38
N LEU A 158 -13.28 -23.89 -1.82
CA LEU A 158 -14.35 -23.68 -0.86
C LEU A 158 -15.74 -23.98 -1.46
N LEU A 159 -16.02 -23.49 -2.67
CA LEU A 159 -17.27 -23.76 -3.38
C LEU A 159 -17.46 -25.26 -3.68
N THR A 160 -16.36 -25.97 -3.97
CA THR A 160 -16.38 -27.42 -4.18
C THR A 160 -16.69 -28.18 -2.88
N ILE A 161 -16.33 -27.63 -1.72
CA ILE A 161 -16.62 -28.25 -0.41
C ILE A 161 -18.09 -28.01 -0.03
N ASN A 162 -18.54 -26.75 0.04
CA ASN A 162 -19.93 -26.42 0.38
C ASN A 162 -20.32 -25.01 -0.07
N VAL A 163 -21.06 -24.93 -1.18
CA VAL A 163 -21.52 -23.65 -1.76
C VAL A 163 -22.32 -22.80 -0.77
N LYS A 164 -23.22 -23.39 0.04
CA LYS A 164 -24.10 -22.62 0.94
C LYS A 164 -23.30 -21.93 2.05
N VAL A 165 -22.40 -22.68 2.69
CA VAL A 165 -21.54 -22.15 3.76
C VAL A 165 -20.60 -21.09 3.21
N THR A 166 -19.98 -21.34 2.07
CA THR A 166 -19.09 -20.36 1.41
C THR A 166 -19.82 -19.07 1.09
N LEU A 167 -21.00 -19.13 0.44
CA LEU A 167 -21.77 -17.93 0.10
C LEU A 167 -22.22 -17.15 1.34
N PHE A 168 -22.59 -17.83 2.42
CA PHE A 168 -22.98 -17.17 3.67
C PHE A 168 -21.82 -16.38 4.28
N ILE A 169 -20.62 -16.98 4.36
CA ILE A 169 -19.40 -16.32 4.87
C ILE A 169 -19.01 -15.14 3.97
N PHE A 170 -19.01 -15.33 2.65
CA PHE A 170 -18.67 -14.27 1.69
C PHE A 170 -19.69 -13.13 1.72
N ALA A 171 -20.99 -13.41 1.89
CA ALA A 171 -22.00 -12.37 2.04
C ALA A 171 -21.71 -11.49 3.27
N HIS A 172 -21.36 -12.10 4.41
CA HIS A 172 -20.96 -11.34 5.59
C HIS A 172 -19.71 -10.49 5.35
N LEU A 173 -18.69 -11.05 4.69
CA LEU A 173 -17.47 -10.34 4.34
C LEU A 173 -17.75 -9.14 3.42
N VAL A 174 -18.60 -9.31 2.40
CA VAL A 174 -19.02 -8.22 1.50
C VAL A 174 -19.73 -7.11 2.27
N ILE A 175 -20.59 -7.44 3.24
CA ILE A 175 -21.25 -6.45 4.10
C ILE A 175 -20.20 -5.64 4.87
N VAL A 176 -19.23 -6.30 5.50
CA VAL A 176 -18.14 -5.63 6.24
C VAL A 176 -17.34 -4.69 5.33
N ILE A 177 -16.99 -5.14 4.11
CA ILE A 177 -16.29 -4.30 3.12
C ILE A 177 -17.13 -3.07 2.75
N LEU A 178 -18.42 -3.25 2.45
CA LEU A 178 -19.30 -2.14 2.07
C LEU A 178 -19.47 -1.12 3.19
N LEU A 179 -19.57 -1.59 4.45
CA LEU A 179 -19.62 -0.73 5.62
C LEU A 179 -18.30 0.04 5.79
N SER A 180 -17.16 -0.65 5.68
CA SER A 180 -15.82 -0.03 5.76
C SER A 180 -15.59 1.02 4.67
N GLN A 181 -15.94 0.73 3.42
CA GLN A 181 -15.81 1.69 2.32
C GLN A 181 -16.70 2.94 2.54
N LYS A 182 -17.93 2.75 3.03
CA LYS A 182 -18.81 3.87 3.40
C LYS A 182 -18.20 4.68 4.54
N ALA A 183 -17.77 4.02 5.62
CA ALA A 183 -17.13 4.67 6.76
C ALA A 183 -15.91 5.49 6.34
N MET A 184 -15.02 4.91 5.53
CA MET A 184 -13.83 5.58 5.01
C MET A 184 -14.18 6.83 4.18
N LYS A 185 -15.23 6.77 3.34
CA LYS A 185 -15.70 7.95 2.59
C LYS A 185 -16.19 9.06 3.51
N TYR A 186 -16.93 8.72 4.58
CA TYR A 186 -17.37 9.71 5.56
C TYR A 186 -16.21 10.29 6.37
N ILE A 187 -15.31 9.45 6.90
CA ILE A 187 -14.11 9.87 7.62
C ILE A 187 -13.27 10.81 6.75
N SER A 188 -13.02 10.42 5.48
CA SER A 188 -12.25 11.25 4.54
C SER A 188 -12.87 12.64 4.37
N LYS A 189 -14.19 12.73 4.22
CA LYS A 189 -14.89 14.01 4.09
C LYS A 189 -14.69 14.91 5.32
N TYR A 190 -14.91 14.39 6.53
CA TYR A 190 -14.75 15.18 7.77
C TYR A 190 -13.30 15.58 8.00
N ARG A 191 -12.36 14.67 7.72
CA ARG A 191 -10.92 14.91 7.84
C ARG A 191 -10.44 15.99 6.87
N THR A 192 -10.96 16.03 5.64
CA THR A 192 -10.65 17.11 4.69
C THR A 192 -11.10 18.47 5.22
N THR A 193 -12.34 18.60 5.68
CA THR A 193 -12.85 19.88 6.23
C THR A 193 -12.10 20.30 7.51
N ALA A 194 -11.72 19.36 8.37
CA ALA A 194 -10.92 19.65 9.55
C ALA A 194 -9.49 20.12 9.19
N ARG A 195 -8.89 19.55 8.14
CA ARG A 195 -7.59 19.98 7.60
C ARG A 195 -7.67 21.37 6.97
N GLU A 196 -8.70 21.65 6.19
CA GLU A 196 -8.94 22.99 5.61
C GLU A 196 -9.04 24.06 6.71
N ALA A 197 -9.88 23.84 7.73
CA ALA A 197 -10.02 24.78 8.83
C ALA A 197 -8.74 24.94 9.68
N THR A 198 -7.91 23.90 9.76
CA THR A 198 -6.58 24.01 10.38
C THR A 198 -5.64 24.84 9.51
N GLY A 199 -5.69 24.66 8.20
CA GLY A 199 -4.98 25.49 7.22
C GLY A 199 -5.36 26.97 7.32
N ASP A 200 -6.65 27.28 7.43
CA ASP A 200 -7.15 28.66 7.61
C ASP A 200 -6.55 29.32 8.87
N VAL A 201 -6.52 28.59 10.00
CA VAL A 201 -5.94 29.10 11.25
C VAL A 201 -4.43 29.30 11.13
N SER A 202 -3.70 28.32 10.60
CA SER A 202 -2.25 28.42 10.39
C SER A 202 -1.89 29.53 9.41
N GLY A 203 -2.67 29.71 8.35
CA GLY A 203 -2.53 30.79 7.37
C GLY A 203 -2.73 32.16 8.02
N ALA A 204 -3.81 32.34 8.78
CA ALA A 204 -4.07 33.57 9.52
C ALA A 204 -2.94 33.89 10.52
N ILE A 205 -2.41 32.89 11.23
CA ILE A 205 -1.24 33.09 12.11
C ILE A 205 -0.03 33.55 11.31
N GLY A 206 0.23 32.94 10.14
CA GLY A 206 1.30 33.36 9.23
C GLY A 206 1.16 34.82 8.80
N GLU A 207 -0.04 35.23 8.36
CA GLU A 207 -0.35 36.61 7.98
C GLU A 207 -0.14 37.60 9.14
N ILE A 208 -0.52 37.22 10.37
CA ILE A 208 -0.30 38.04 11.57
C ILE A 208 1.19 38.25 11.81
N PHE A 209 2.01 37.21 11.71
CA PHE A 209 3.46 37.32 11.92
C PHE A 209 4.14 38.17 10.83
N THR A 210 3.73 38.01 9.57
CA THR A 210 4.27 38.81 8.45
C THR A 210 3.80 40.27 8.50
N GLY A 211 2.56 40.52 8.94
CA GLY A 211 1.91 41.83 8.92
C GLY A 211 1.93 42.58 10.25
N ILE A 212 2.65 42.11 11.27
CA ILE A 212 2.51 42.60 12.65
C ILE A 212 2.69 44.12 12.81
N GLN A 213 3.59 44.72 12.04
CA GLN A 213 3.83 46.17 12.07
C GLN A 213 2.64 46.97 11.52
N ALA A 214 2.06 46.51 10.40
CA ALA A 214 0.87 47.15 9.81
C ALA A 214 -0.35 47.04 10.75
N ILE A 215 -0.50 45.90 11.43
CA ILE A 215 -1.55 45.71 12.43
C ILE A 215 -1.37 46.68 13.61
N LYS A 216 -0.13 46.86 14.09
CA LYS A 216 0.19 47.80 15.17
C LYS A 216 -0.07 49.26 14.79
N ILE A 217 0.30 49.65 13.58
CA ILE A 217 0.08 51.03 13.08
C ILE A 217 -1.41 51.33 12.89
N SER A 218 -2.19 50.35 12.44
CA SER A 218 -3.64 50.50 12.22
C SER A 218 -4.49 50.32 13.49
N GLY A 219 -3.91 49.94 14.63
CA GLY A 219 -4.64 49.71 15.89
C GLY A 219 -5.70 48.61 15.80
N SER A 220 -5.55 47.68 14.85
CA SER A 220 -6.57 46.68 14.51
C SER A 220 -6.40 45.35 15.26
N GLU A 221 -5.61 45.30 16.34
CA GLU A 221 -5.30 44.05 17.06
C GLU A 221 -6.54 43.31 17.54
N LYS A 222 -7.51 44.04 18.13
CA LYS A 222 -8.75 43.43 18.62
C LYS A 222 -9.55 42.79 17.49
N TYR A 223 -9.60 43.42 16.33
CA TYR A 223 -10.30 42.91 15.16
C TYR A 223 -9.64 41.62 14.65
N ILE A 224 -8.31 41.62 14.52
CA ILE A 224 -7.52 40.47 14.08
C ILE A 224 -7.66 39.29 15.05
N ILE A 225 -7.56 39.54 16.37
CA ILE A 225 -7.74 38.50 17.39
C ILE A 225 -9.16 37.92 17.33
N ASN A 226 -10.18 38.77 17.16
CA ASN A 226 -11.56 38.30 17.02
C ASN A 226 -11.75 37.42 15.77
N ASN A 227 -11.15 37.80 14.63
CA ASN A 227 -11.17 36.99 13.43
C ASN A 227 -10.47 35.63 13.64
N LEU A 228 -9.30 35.63 14.29
CA LEU A 228 -8.59 34.39 14.62
C LEU A 228 -9.40 33.49 15.56
N ASN A 229 -10.09 34.06 16.55
CA ASN A 229 -10.98 33.32 17.44
C ASN A 229 -12.13 32.67 16.68
N ASN A 230 -12.77 33.39 15.75
CA ASN A 230 -13.83 32.83 14.89
C ASN A 230 -13.31 31.65 14.04
N LEU A 231 -12.11 31.77 13.47
CA LEU A 231 -11.47 30.67 12.73
C LEU A 231 -11.17 29.47 13.64
N ASN A 232 -10.68 29.71 14.86
CA ASN A 232 -10.42 28.67 15.84
C ASN A 232 -11.70 27.96 16.31
N GLU A 233 -12.81 28.66 16.53
CA GLU A 233 -14.10 28.06 16.87
C GLU A 233 -14.60 27.15 15.74
N LYS A 234 -14.49 27.61 14.49
CA LYS A 234 -14.85 26.82 13.30
C LYS A 234 -13.98 25.56 13.19
N ARG A 235 -12.66 25.69 13.37
CA ARG A 235 -11.72 24.57 13.41
C ARG A 235 -12.07 23.58 14.52
N MET A 236 -12.30 24.07 15.74
CA MET A 236 -12.68 23.24 16.89
C MET A 236 -13.92 22.40 16.57
N LYS A 237 -14.97 23.03 16.02
CA LYS A 237 -16.22 22.33 15.67
C LYS A 237 -16.00 21.21 14.64
N TYR A 238 -15.14 21.42 13.65
CA TYR A 238 -14.83 20.38 12.66
C TYR A 238 -13.93 19.28 13.22
N MET A 239 -12.95 19.63 14.04
CA MET A 239 -12.09 18.65 14.71
C MET A 239 -12.88 17.75 15.66
N VAL A 240 -13.81 18.32 16.44
CA VAL A 240 -14.68 17.53 17.34
C VAL A 240 -15.54 16.56 16.54
N ARG A 241 -16.12 17.01 15.42
CA ARG A 241 -16.89 16.13 14.53
C ARG A 241 -16.02 15.00 13.97
N ASP A 242 -14.86 15.32 13.39
CA ASP A 242 -13.91 14.32 12.88
C ASP A 242 -13.56 13.28 13.95
N LYS A 243 -13.19 13.73 15.16
CA LYS A 243 -12.83 12.83 16.27
C LYS A 243 -13.98 11.97 16.76
N ILE A 244 -15.20 12.52 16.90
CA ILE A 244 -16.37 11.73 17.29
C ILE A 244 -16.65 10.64 16.25
N PHE A 245 -16.63 10.97 14.95
CA PHE A 245 -16.88 9.98 13.91
C PHE A 245 -15.80 8.89 13.88
N VAL A 246 -14.52 9.26 14.01
CA VAL A 246 -13.43 8.29 14.07
C VAL A 246 -13.59 7.37 15.28
N ASN A 247 -13.82 7.93 16.48
CA ASN A 247 -13.96 7.12 17.70
C ASN A 247 -15.18 6.18 17.66
N ILE A 248 -16.31 6.61 17.09
CA ILE A 248 -17.49 5.73 16.92
C ILE A 248 -17.17 4.60 15.95
N MET A 249 -16.44 4.87 14.87
CA MET A 249 -16.05 3.83 13.93
C MET A 249 -15.08 2.85 14.59
N ASP A 250 -14.05 3.34 15.27
CA ASP A 250 -13.07 2.50 15.97
C ASP A 250 -13.76 1.57 16.98
N ALA A 251 -14.73 2.08 17.75
CA ALA A 251 -15.52 1.29 18.71
C ALA A 251 -16.45 0.24 18.07
N ILE A 252 -16.75 0.32 16.77
CA ILE A 252 -17.53 -0.68 16.03
C ILE A 252 -16.62 -1.77 15.44
N TYR A 253 -15.33 -1.47 15.22
CA TYR A 253 -14.37 -2.36 14.58
C TYR A 253 -13.45 -3.10 15.58
N GLU A 254 -13.27 -2.61 16.81
CA GLU A 254 -12.70 -3.36 17.95
C GLU A 254 -13.71 -4.33 18.58
#